data_AF-A0A367LXU2-F1
#
_entry.id   AF-A0A367LXU2-F1
#
_cell.length_a   1.000
_cell.length_b   1.000
_cell.length_c   1.000
_cell.angle_alpha   90.00
_cell.angle_beta   90.00
_cell.angle_gamma   90.00
#
_symmetry.space_group_name_H-M   'P 1'
#
loop_
_entity.id
_entity.type
_entity.pdbx_description
1 polymer ?
#
loop_
_entity_poly.entity_id
_entity_poly.type
_entity_poly.pdbx_seq_one_letter_code
_entity_poly.pdbx_strand_id
1 'polypeptide(L)'
;LLGLYSPDAERRLRYAGKVGSGFTAASLKKVRERLEPLAVRSSPLAMVPPERETGSVQWVRPRQLCEVAYAQMTRGGIIRQAVVHGLREDKPAREVTGERPAGPPPLRGARKAGAGASRAAPAGVRISHPQRLLAPSLPARTLELAE
;
A
#
# COMPACT_ATOMS: atom_id res chain seq x y z
N LEU A 1 -10.97 3.55 -11.64
CA LEU A 1 -10.96 2.54 -10.56
C LEU A 1 -9.83 1.55 -10.83
N LEU A 2 -9.28 0.94 -9.79
CA LEU A 2 -8.26 -0.11 -9.91
C LEU A 2 -8.87 -1.48 -9.67
N GLY A 3 -8.31 -2.48 -10.35
CA GLY A 3 -8.64 -3.88 -10.16
C GLY A 3 -7.38 -4.73 -10.04
N LEU A 4 -7.48 -5.81 -9.27
CA LEU A 4 -6.42 -6.79 -9.08
C LEU A 4 -6.98 -8.18 -9.43
N TYR A 5 -6.25 -8.94 -10.24
CA TYR A 5 -6.61 -10.31 -10.55
C TYR A 5 -6.34 -11.21 -9.34
N SER A 6 -7.32 -12.04 -8.99
CA SER A 6 -7.11 -13.04 -7.96
C SER A 6 -6.16 -14.15 -8.46
N PRO A 7 -5.33 -14.71 -7.58
CA PRO A 7 -4.40 -15.78 -7.94
C PRO A 7 -5.09 -17.14 -8.20
N ASP A 8 -6.40 -17.21 -7.96
CA ASP A 8 -7.21 -18.40 -8.16
C ASP A 8 -7.25 -18.83 -9.64
N ALA A 9 -7.58 -20.10 -9.90
CA ALA A 9 -7.66 -20.65 -11.26
C ALA A 9 -8.60 -19.85 -12.19
N GLU A 10 -9.66 -19.26 -11.64
CA GLU A 10 -10.63 -18.45 -12.37
C GLU A 10 -10.14 -17.03 -12.74
N ARG A 11 -9.00 -16.56 -12.18
CA ARG A 11 -8.42 -15.22 -12.38
C ARG A 11 -9.48 -14.11 -12.45
N ARG A 12 -10.25 -13.97 -11.38
CA ARG A 12 -11.34 -12.98 -11.32
C ARG A 12 -10.78 -11.60 -10.99
N LEU A 13 -11.25 -10.57 -11.69
CA LEU A 13 -10.85 -9.19 -11.42
C LEU A 13 -11.62 -8.64 -10.22
N ARG A 14 -10.92 -8.33 -9.13
CA ARG A 14 -11.50 -7.78 -7.90
C ARG A 14 -11.20 -6.30 -7.78
N TYR A 15 -12.12 -5.54 -7.19
CA TYR A 15 -11.90 -4.13 -6.91
C TYR A 15 -10.71 -3.95 -5.95
N ALA A 16 -9.74 -3.13 -6.35
CA ALA A 16 -8.54 -2.87 -5.57
C ALA A 16 -8.49 -1.46 -4.98
N GLY A 17 -9.43 -0.57 -5.34
CA GLY A 17 -9.51 0.79 -4.82
C GLY A 17 -9.66 1.85 -5.91
N LYS A 18 -9.74 3.11 -5.47
CA LYS A 18 -9.80 4.30 -6.32
C LYS A 18 -8.53 5.11 -6.14
N VAL A 19 -8.00 5.60 -7.24
CA VAL A 19 -6.84 6.50 -7.27
C VAL A 19 -7.17 7.71 -8.13
N GLY A 20 -6.77 8.89 -7.69
CA GLY A 20 -7.01 10.16 -8.38
C GLY A 20 -5.82 11.12 -8.34
N SER A 21 -4.72 10.75 -7.69
CA SER A 21 -3.50 11.54 -7.55
C SER A 21 -2.33 10.90 -8.32
N GLY A 22 -1.26 11.68 -8.54
CA GLY A 22 -0.06 11.23 -9.26
C GLY A 22 -0.09 11.48 -10.77
N PHE A 23 -1.15 12.10 -11.27
CA PHE A 23 -1.24 12.46 -12.69
C PHE A 23 -0.87 13.92 -12.94
N THR A 24 -0.04 14.15 -13.95
CA THR A 24 0.10 15.44 -14.63
C THR A 24 -0.98 15.59 -15.73
N ALA A 25 -1.24 16.81 -16.20
CA ALA A 25 -2.18 17.05 -17.30
C ALA A 25 -1.85 16.24 -18.57
N ALA A 26 -0.56 16.14 -18.92
CA ALA A 26 -0.09 15.32 -20.04
C ALA A 26 -0.36 13.83 -19.82
N SER A 27 -0.09 13.32 -18.60
CA SER A 27 -0.34 11.92 -18.28
C SER A 27 -1.83 11.56 -18.29
N LEU A 28 -2.71 12.46 -17.80
CA LEU A 28 -4.16 12.26 -17.88
C LEU A 28 -4.65 12.14 -19.32
N LYS A 29 -4.14 13.00 -20.22
CA LYS A 29 -4.48 12.94 -21.65
C LYS A 29 -4.08 11.58 -22.24
N LYS A 30 -2.84 11.14 -22.00
CA LYS A 30 -2.34 9.83 -22.46
C LYS A 30 -3.14 8.65 -21.90
N VAL A 31 -3.51 8.70 -20.62
CA VAL A 31 -4.34 7.68 -19.99
C VAL A 31 -5.73 7.64 -20.63
N ARG A 32 -6.35 8.81 -20.86
CA ARG A 32 -7.66 8.90 -21.50
C ARG A 32 -7.65 8.30 -22.90
N GLU A 33 -6.70 8.71 -23.75
CA GLU A 33 -6.56 8.20 -25.12
C GLU A 33 -6.43 6.68 -25.19
N ARG A 34 -5.77 6.07 -24.19
CA ARG A 34 -5.59 4.61 -24.11
C ARG A 34 -6.81 3.87 -23.58
N LEU A 35 -7.61 4.51 -22.74
CA LEU A 35 -8.77 3.90 -22.08
C LEU A 35 -10.06 4.07 -22.89
N GLU A 36 -10.18 5.15 -23.66
CA GLU A 36 -11.33 5.46 -24.51
C GLU A 36 -11.72 4.31 -25.47
N PRO A 37 -10.81 3.70 -26.25
CA PRO A 37 -11.16 2.56 -27.12
C PRO A 37 -11.50 1.27 -26.36
N LEU A 38 -11.27 1.24 -25.03
CA LEU A 38 -11.55 0.09 -24.19
C LEU A 38 -12.87 0.23 -23.44
N ALA A 39 -13.63 1.30 -23.66
CA ALA A 39 -14.91 1.53 -22.99
C ALA A 39 -15.90 0.35 -23.18
N VAL A 40 -16.57 -0.03 -22.09
CA VAL A 40 -17.62 -1.06 -22.07
C VAL A 40 -18.81 -0.59 -21.27
N ARG A 41 -19.99 -1.15 -21.57
CA ARG A 41 -21.24 -0.78 -20.89
C ARG A 41 -21.40 -1.44 -19.52
N SER A 42 -20.83 -2.64 -19.34
CA SER A 42 -20.94 -3.42 -18.12
C SER A 42 -19.63 -3.50 -17.34
N SER A 43 -19.73 -3.67 -16.02
CA SER A 43 -18.56 -3.78 -15.16
C SER A 43 -17.77 -5.07 -15.45
N PRO A 44 -16.44 -4.98 -15.61
CA PRO A 44 -15.57 -6.15 -15.73
C PRO A 44 -15.23 -6.78 -14.36
N LEU A 45 -15.66 -6.16 -13.26
CA LEU A 45 -15.35 -6.63 -11.91
C LEU A 45 -16.24 -7.83 -11.56
N ALA A 46 -15.66 -8.82 -10.89
CA ALA A 46 -16.40 -9.98 -10.41
C ALA A 46 -17.43 -9.62 -9.32
N MET A 47 -17.18 -8.56 -8.57
CA MET A 47 -18.10 -7.98 -7.60
C MET A 47 -18.00 -6.46 -7.72
N VAL A 48 -19.11 -5.81 -8.04
CA VAL A 48 -19.17 -4.36 -8.24
C VAL A 48 -19.24 -3.68 -6.86
N PRO A 49 -18.39 -2.69 -6.56
CA PRO A 49 -18.47 -1.96 -5.30
C PRO A 49 -19.75 -1.09 -5.23
N PRO A 50 -20.14 -0.60 -4.04
CA PRO A 50 -21.35 0.20 -3.87
C PRO A 50 -21.36 1.45 -4.74
N GLU A 51 -22.56 1.94 -5.05
CA GLU A 51 -22.77 3.05 -6.01
C GLU A 51 -22.02 4.34 -5.65
N ARG A 52 -21.79 4.59 -4.35
CA ARG A 52 -20.95 5.71 -3.89
C ARG A 52 -19.53 5.73 -4.51
N GLU A 53 -19.00 4.56 -4.87
CA GLU A 53 -17.67 4.39 -5.47
C GLU A 53 -17.74 4.35 -7.01
N THR A 54 -18.90 4.03 -7.58
CA THR A 54 -19.08 3.75 -9.02
C THR A 54 -20.01 4.72 -9.76
N GLY A 55 -20.71 5.63 -9.08
CA GLY A 55 -21.79 6.42 -9.68
C GLY A 55 -21.39 7.30 -10.87
N SER A 56 -20.10 7.62 -11.01
CA SER A 56 -19.56 8.46 -12.08
C SER A 56 -18.38 7.81 -12.84
N VAL A 57 -18.31 6.47 -12.87
CA VAL A 57 -17.20 5.76 -13.52
C VAL A 57 -17.56 5.27 -14.91
N GLN A 58 -16.62 5.44 -15.85
CA GLN A 58 -16.65 4.77 -17.15
C GLN A 58 -15.99 3.40 -17.00
N TRP A 59 -16.72 2.32 -17.33
CA TRP A 59 -16.16 0.98 -17.32
C TRP A 59 -15.28 0.75 -18.56
N VAL A 60 -14.17 0.04 -18.38
CA VAL A 60 -13.19 -0.25 -19.43
C VAL A 60 -12.77 -1.71 -19.38
N ARG A 61 -12.40 -2.28 -20.53
CA ARG A 61 -11.79 -3.61 -20.59
C ARG A 61 -10.47 -3.61 -19.82
N PRO A 62 -10.21 -4.59 -18.93
CA PRO A 62 -9.01 -4.64 -18.10
C PRO A 62 -7.78 -5.10 -18.93
N ARG A 63 -7.29 -4.21 -19.78
CA ARG A 63 -6.10 -4.45 -20.63
C ARG A 63 -4.91 -3.58 -20.27
N GLN A 64 -5.14 -2.43 -19.64
CA GLN A 64 -4.09 -1.51 -19.25
C GLN A 64 -3.59 -1.84 -17.84
N LEU A 65 -2.28 -1.71 -17.63
CA LEU A 65 -1.64 -1.79 -16.34
C LEU A 65 -1.19 -0.43 -15.87
N CYS A 66 -1.16 -0.24 -14.56
CA CYS A 66 -0.58 0.94 -13.95
C CYS A 66 0.26 0.56 -12.73
N GLU A 67 1.30 1.33 -12.51
CA GLU A 67 2.08 1.31 -11.29
C GLU A 67 1.54 2.33 -10.30
N VAL A 68 1.38 1.89 -9.05
CA VAL A 68 0.73 2.67 -8.00
C VAL A 68 1.48 2.45 -6.69
N ALA A 69 1.94 3.53 -6.06
CA ALA A 69 2.37 3.49 -4.67
C ALA A 69 1.17 3.67 -3.75
N TYR A 70 1.18 3.01 -2.60
CA TYR A 70 0.11 3.09 -1.62
C TYR A 70 0.66 2.96 -0.21
N ALA A 71 0.00 3.58 0.78
CA ALA A 71 0.47 3.53 2.17
C ALA A 71 0.08 2.22 2.87
N GLN A 72 -1.08 1.66 2.52
CA GLN A 72 -1.61 0.46 3.16
C GLN A 72 -2.57 -0.28 2.24
N MET A 73 -2.62 -1.60 2.39
CA MET A 73 -3.62 -2.47 1.78
C MET A 73 -4.45 -3.13 2.88
N THR A 74 -5.77 -3.07 2.76
CA THR A 74 -6.69 -3.71 3.71
C THR A 74 -6.69 -5.23 3.52
N ARG A 75 -7.20 -5.98 4.52
CA ARG A 75 -7.40 -7.43 4.39
C ARG A 75 -8.29 -7.82 3.20
N GLY A 76 -9.18 -6.92 2.77
CA GLY A 76 -10.02 -7.09 1.59
C GLY A 76 -9.32 -6.80 0.26
N GLY A 77 -8.01 -6.48 0.25
CA GLY A 77 -7.25 -6.19 -0.96
C GLY A 77 -7.46 -4.78 -1.53
N ILE A 78 -8.05 -3.87 -0.73
CA ILE A 78 -8.27 -2.47 -1.13
C ILE A 78 -7.09 -1.62 -0.66
N ILE A 79 -6.45 -0.91 -1.58
CA ILE A 79 -5.35 0.02 -1.28
C ILE A 79 -5.88 1.40 -0.85
N ARG A 80 -5.17 2.06 0.06
CA ARG A 80 -5.50 3.42 0.55
C ARG A 80 -4.31 4.36 0.41
N GLN A 81 -4.62 5.65 0.27
CA GLN A 81 -3.61 6.70 0.02
C GLN A 81 -2.74 6.35 -1.19
N ALA A 82 -3.40 5.95 -2.28
CA ALA A 82 -2.74 5.51 -3.50
C ALA A 82 -2.35 6.70 -4.37
N VAL A 83 -1.22 6.59 -5.08
CA VAL A 83 -0.69 7.58 -6.03
C VAL A 83 -0.22 6.83 -7.28
N VAL A 84 -0.66 7.25 -8.47
CA VAL A 84 -0.22 6.64 -9.73
C VAL A 84 1.17 7.13 -10.10
N HIS A 85 2.06 6.22 -10.49
CA HIS A 85 3.37 6.53 -11.07
C HIS A 85 3.34 6.55 -12.59
N GLY A 86 2.60 5.62 -13.21
CA GLY A 86 2.51 5.56 -14.66
C GLY A 86 1.76 4.33 -15.17
N LEU A 87 1.56 4.28 -16.49
CA LEU A 87 1.07 3.09 -17.17
C LEU A 87 2.22 2.15 -17.50
N ARG A 88 1.95 0.85 -17.40
CA ARG A 88 2.90 -0.21 -17.75
C ARG A 88 2.45 -0.95 -19.00
N GLU A 89 3.41 -1.31 -19.84
CA GLU A 89 3.19 -2.04 -21.10
C GLU A 89 4.05 -3.31 -21.20
N ASP A 90 4.91 -3.53 -20.21
CA ASP A 90 5.91 -4.59 -20.25
C ASP A 90 5.34 -5.99 -20.03
N LYS A 91 4.12 -6.10 -19.50
CA LYS A 91 3.44 -7.37 -19.19
C LYS A 91 1.97 -7.31 -19.57
N PRO A 92 1.29 -8.46 -19.76
CA PRO A 92 -0.15 -8.49 -19.94
C PRO A 92 -0.89 -8.29 -18.62
N ALA A 93 -2.04 -7.61 -18.65
CA ALA A 93 -2.80 -7.24 -17.45
C ALA A 93 -3.19 -8.43 -16.56
N ARG A 94 -3.37 -9.62 -17.15
CA ARG A 94 -3.77 -10.85 -16.47
C ARG A 94 -2.67 -11.46 -15.58
N GLU A 95 -1.42 -11.03 -15.74
CA GLU A 95 -0.29 -11.54 -14.95
C GLU A 95 -0.05 -10.76 -13.65
N VAL A 96 -0.70 -9.60 -13.47
CA VAL A 96 -0.53 -8.83 -12.23
C VAL A 96 -1.38 -9.41 -11.12
N THR A 97 -0.65 -10.00 -10.16
CA THR A 97 -1.16 -10.50 -8.89
C THR A 97 -0.56 -9.65 -7.76
N GLY A 98 -1.19 -9.69 -6.58
CA GLY A 98 -0.78 -8.86 -5.44
C GLY A 98 0.70 -9.04 -5.10
N GLU A 99 1.43 -7.94 -4.98
CA GLU A 99 2.84 -7.96 -4.61
C GLU A 99 2.98 -8.48 -3.16
N ARG A 100 3.80 -9.51 -2.97
CA ARG A 100 4.27 -9.88 -1.63
C ARG A 100 5.48 -9.01 -1.32
N PRO A 101 5.55 -8.39 -0.13
CA PRO A 101 6.77 -7.70 0.27
C PRO A 101 7.91 -8.70 0.23
N ALA A 102 8.90 -8.46 -0.63
CA ALA A 102 10.17 -9.14 -0.52
C ALA A 102 10.71 -8.81 0.88
N GLY A 103 11.13 -9.83 1.63
CA GLY A 103 11.78 -9.62 2.91
C GLY A 103 12.93 -8.61 2.75
N PRO A 104 13.30 -7.89 3.81
CA PRO A 104 14.40 -6.92 3.74
C PRO A 104 15.62 -7.61 3.13
N PRO A 105 16.34 -6.94 2.20
CA PRO A 105 17.51 -7.53 1.58
C PRO A 105 18.47 -8.01 2.68
N PRO A 106 19.07 -9.20 2.55
CA PRO A 106 19.97 -9.71 3.58
C PRO A 106 21.06 -8.67 3.83
N LEU A 107 21.20 -8.25 5.09
CA LEU A 107 22.25 -7.32 5.52
C LEU A 107 23.60 -7.93 5.12
N ARG A 108 24.19 -7.40 4.04
CA ARG A 108 25.46 -7.89 3.52
C ARG A 108 26.57 -7.31 4.41
N GLY A 109 27.10 -8.16 5.29
CA GLY A 109 28.40 -7.94 5.93
C GLY A 109 28.40 -7.78 7.45
N ALA A 110 28.07 -8.84 8.19
CA ALA A 110 28.62 -9.01 9.54
C ALA A 110 29.95 -9.78 9.41
N ARG A 111 31.08 -9.07 9.36
CA ARG A 111 32.38 -9.69 9.61
C ARG A 111 32.35 -10.22 11.04
N LYS A 112 32.66 -11.50 11.24
CA LYS A 112 32.87 -12.08 12.57
C LYS A 112 34.03 -11.33 13.26
N ALA A 113 33.75 -10.64 14.36
CA ALA A 113 34.76 -10.25 15.34
C ALA A 113 34.65 -11.24 16.52
N GLY A 114 35.77 -11.85 16.87
CA GLY A 114 35.87 -12.88 17.91
C GLY A 114 35.94 -12.33 19.34
N ALA A 115 35.59 -13.23 20.26
CA ALA A 115 36.08 -13.46 21.63
C ALA A 115 36.26 -12.30 22.64
N GLY A 116 35.66 -12.44 23.83
CA GLY A 116 36.21 -11.86 25.06
C GLY A 116 35.25 -11.47 26.21
N ALA A 117 34.84 -12.45 27.01
CA ALA A 117 34.53 -12.49 28.46
C ALA A 117 33.92 -11.31 29.30
N SER A 118 32.88 -11.70 30.07
CA SER A 118 32.46 -11.29 31.46
C SER A 118 31.82 -9.89 31.64
N ARG A 119 30.81 -9.64 32.50
CA ARG A 119 30.45 -10.20 33.82
C ARG A 119 29.00 -9.81 34.21
N ALA A 120 28.35 -10.67 35.01
CA ALA A 120 27.22 -10.44 35.94
C ALA A 120 25.87 -9.87 35.43
N ALA A 121 24.81 -10.66 35.65
CA ALA A 121 23.41 -10.25 35.55
C ALA A 121 22.85 -9.84 36.92
N PRO A 122 22.02 -8.78 37.00
CA PRO A 122 20.92 -8.73 37.95
C PRO A 122 19.62 -9.18 37.27
N ALA A 123 18.71 -9.68 38.08
CA ALA A 123 17.51 -10.41 37.70
C ALA A 123 16.56 -9.63 36.77
N GLY A 124 16.21 -10.27 35.65
CA GLY A 124 14.80 -10.50 35.29
C GLY A 124 13.87 -9.31 35.04
N VAL A 125 14.26 -8.33 34.21
CA VAL A 125 13.29 -7.48 33.48
C VAL A 125 13.79 -7.28 32.05
N ARG A 126 13.09 -7.82 31.05
CA ARG A 126 13.40 -7.55 29.63
C ARG A 126 12.81 -6.21 29.22
N ILE A 127 13.61 -5.16 29.33
CA ILE A 127 13.30 -3.85 28.74
C ILE A 127 13.70 -3.92 27.26
N SER A 128 12.73 -3.86 26.35
CA SER A 128 12.97 -4.02 24.91
C SER A 128 13.81 -2.89 24.30
N HIS A 129 13.91 -1.73 24.97
CA HIS A 129 14.72 -0.59 24.51
C HIS A 129 15.19 0.25 25.72
N PRO A 130 16.32 -0.09 26.37
CA PRO A 130 16.81 0.61 27.57
C PRO A 130 17.28 2.05 27.31
N GLN A 131 17.33 2.47 26.03
CA GLN A 131 17.79 3.80 25.62
C GLN A 131 16.66 4.82 25.48
N ARG A 132 15.41 4.41 25.77
CA ARG A 132 14.30 5.36 25.84
C ARG A 132 14.38 6.11 27.16
N LEU A 133 15.05 7.27 27.15
CA LEU A 133 14.93 8.25 28.22
C LEU A 133 13.47 8.72 28.27
N LEU A 134 12.68 8.11 29.15
CA LEU A 134 11.39 8.68 29.57
C LEU A 134 11.75 9.82 30.53
N ALA A 135 11.47 11.06 30.11
CA ALA A 135 11.89 12.27 30.80
C ALA A 135 11.53 12.25 32.30
N PRO A 136 12.47 12.66 33.19
CA PRO A 136 12.17 12.80 34.60
C PRO A 136 11.32 14.04 34.87
N SER A 137 10.19 13.82 35.54
CA SER A 137 9.52 14.67 36.53
C SER A 137 9.86 16.16 36.59
N LEU A 138 8.85 17.02 36.43
CA LEU A 138 8.68 18.20 37.29
C LEU A 138 7.19 18.40 37.61
N PRO A 139 6.87 19.01 38.78
CA PRO A 139 5.70 18.69 39.59
C PRO A 139 4.41 19.39 39.15
N ALA A 140 3.29 18.73 39.44
CA ALA A 140 1.95 19.33 39.42
C ALA A 140 1.94 20.64 40.22
N ARG A 141 1.45 21.71 39.58
CA ARG A 141 0.93 22.90 40.25
C ARG A 141 -0.36 23.35 39.56
N THR A 142 -1.30 23.65 40.44
CA THR A 142 -2.74 23.89 40.37
C THR A 142 -3.15 25.17 39.62
N LEU A 143 -4.46 25.28 39.31
CA LEU A 143 -5.29 26.45 38.90
C LEU A 143 -5.53 26.53 37.37
N GLU A 144 -6.73 26.78 36.82
CA GLU A 144 -8.11 27.07 37.27
C GLU A 144 -9.02 26.86 36.03
N LEU A 145 -10.16 26.16 36.14
CA LEU A 145 -11.55 26.68 36.09
C LEU A 145 -11.87 27.82 35.10
N ALA A 146 -12.80 27.51 34.19
CA ALA A 146 -13.90 28.32 33.64
C ALA A 146 -13.76 29.84 33.45
N GLU A 147 -13.94 30.26 32.20
CA GLU A 147 -14.96 31.24 31.79
C GLU A 147 -15.58 30.81 30.44
#